data_AF-A0AAU0MZ74-F1
#
_entry.id   AF-A0AAU0MZ74-F1
#
_cell.length_a   1.000
_cell.length_b   1.000
_cell.length_c   1.000
_cell.angle_alpha   90.00
_cell.angle_beta   90.00
_cell.angle_gamma   90.00
#
_symmetry.space_group_name_H-M   'P 1'
#
loop_
_entity.id
_entity.type
_entity.pdbx_description
1 polymer ?
#
loop_
_entity_poly.entity_id
_entity_poly.type
_entity_poly.pdbx_seq_one_letter_code
_entity_poly.pdbx_strand_id
1 'polypeptide(L)'
;MKFLVSNIGDRNHQDIFSGIASGAFFDLSPRQHGWNDYYQIGLNDVVYVISKERRVEHGFRVLGIVDGVDLEVDDVWGEKVRSVTGGNLRVLFGQRVDYIGIDYSDFVRNNGIVSPKLNPVTGKMYPGFNCVKFPEV
;
A
#
# COMPACT_ATOMS: atom_id res chain seq x y z
N MET A 1 -5.36 13.57 2.38
CA MET A 1 -5.48 13.12 0.97
C MET A 1 -5.89 11.65 0.93
N LYS A 2 -6.30 11.14 -0.25
CA LYS A 2 -6.68 9.73 -0.45
C LYS A 2 -5.81 9.09 -1.54
N PHE A 3 -5.43 7.84 -1.33
CA PHE A 3 -4.60 7.07 -2.27
C PHE A 3 -5.17 5.67 -2.46
N LEU A 4 -4.97 5.11 -3.65
CA LEU A 4 -5.25 3.71 -3.97
C LEU A 4 -3.93 3.01 -4.31
N VAL A 5 -3.65 1.91 -3.63
CA VAL A 5 -2.42 1.12 -3.80
C VAL A 5 -2.75 -0.33 -4.10
N SER A 6 -1.97 -1.02 -4.93
CA SER A 6 -2.11 -2.46 -5.15
C SER A 6 -1.20 -3.25 -4.21
N ASN A 7 -1.74 -4.20 -3.44
CA ASN A 7 -0.94 -5.04 -2.56
C ASN A 7 0.08 -5.84 -3.37
N ILE A 8 1.35 -5.74 -2.98
CA ILE A 8 2.44 -6.47 -3.61
C ILE A 8 2.43 -7.87 -3.03
N GLY A 9 2.08 -8.87 -3.85
CA GLY A 9 2.28 -10.28 -3.52
C GLY A 9 1.55 -10.78 -2.28
N ASP A 10 0.51 -10.07 -1.82
CA ASP A 10 -0.24 -10.43 -0.61
C ASP A 10 0.63 -10.57 0.65
N ARG A 11 1.64 -9.69 0.78
CA ARG A 11 2.57 -9.69 1.91
C ARG A 11 1.83 -9.47 3.23
N ASN A 12 2.22 -10.23 4.25
CA ASN A 12 1.72 -10.04 5.61
C ASN A 12 2.55 -8.99 6.35
N HIS A 13 2.28 -7.72 6.04
CA HIS A 13 3.00 -6.57 6.60
C HIS A 13 2.94 -6.54 8.13
N GLN A 14 1.82 -6.96 8.72
CA GLN A 14 1.64 -6.97 10.17
C GLN A 14 2.67 -7.88 10.87
N ASP A 15 2.96 -9.04 10.29
CA ASP A 15 3.94 -9.97 10.84
C ASP A 15 5.38 -9.52 10.55
N ILE A 16 5.65 -9.13 9.29
CA ILE A 16 6.98 -8.69 8.84
C ILE A 16 7.51 -7.53 9.69
N PHE A 17 6.65 -6.54 9.97
CA PHE A 17 7.04 -5.29 10.64
C PHE A 17 6.62 -5.24 12.12
N SER A 18 6.21 -6.38 12.70
CA SER A 18 5.76 -6.49 14.09
C SER A 18 6.78 -5.97 15.12
N GLY A 19 8.08 -6.05 14.81
CA GLY A 19 9.18 -5.54 15.65
C GLY A 19 9.37 -4.01 15.62
N ILE A 20 8.67 -3.28 14.73
CA ILE A 20 8.73 -1.82 14.64
C ILE A 20 7.53 -1.21 15.38
N ALA A 21 6.32 -1.55 14.93
CA ALA A 21 5.06 -1.09 15.50
C ALA A 21 3.89 -1.95 15.01
N SER A 22 2.76 -1.89 15.71
CA SER A 22 1.51 -2.50 15.24
C SER A 22 0.88 -1.71 14.09
N GLY A 23 0.06 -2.37 13.28
CA GLY A 23 -0.73 -1.71 12.23
C GLY A 23 0.02 -1.44 10.94
N ALA A 24 1.12 -2.15 10.69
CA ALA A 24 1.79 -2.12 9.38
C ALA A 24 0.85 -2.68 8.31
N PHE A 25 0.65 -1.92 7.24
CA PHE A 25 -0.31 -2.31 6.20
C PHE A 25 0.22 -2.17 4.77
N PHE A 26 1.35 -1.49 4.58
CA PHE A 26 1.95 -1.34 3.26
C PHE A 26 3.44 -0.98 3.33
N ASP A 27 4.26 -1.54 2.43
CA ASP A 27 5.66 -1.14 2.24
C ASP A 27 6.04 -1.02 0.75
N LEU A 28 7.04 -0.18 0.45
CA LEU A 28 7.57 -0.03 -0.89
C LEU A 28 9.02 0.48 -0.89
N SER A 29 9.80 0.04 -1.88
CA SER A 29 11.16 0.50 -2.17
C SER A 29 11.19 1.56 -3.30
N PRO A 30 12.12 2.54 -3.28
CA PRO A 30 12.31 3.54 -4.32
C PRO A 30 12.55 3.01 -5.72
N ARG A 31 13.00 1.76 -5.85
CA ARG A 31 13.24 1.13 -7.16
C ARG A 31 11.97 0.57 -7.80
N GLN A 32 10.87 0.48 -7.05
CA GLN A 32 9.62 -0.08 -7.54
C GLN A 32 8.79 1.00 -8.26
N HIS A 33 8.13 0.60 -9.35
CA HIS A 33 7.20 1.46 -10.07
C HIS A 33 6.11 1.97 -9.11
N GLY A 34 5.70 3.24 -9.20
CA GLY A 34 4.72 3.84 -8.30
C GLY A 34 5.31 4.52 -7.06
N TRP A 35 6.63 4.47 -6.87
CA TRP A 35 7.31 5.15 -5.76
C TRP A 35 6.99 6.65 -5.65
N ASN A 36 7.00 7.39 -6.76
CA ASN A 36 6.83 8.85 -6.72
C ASN A 36 5.47 9.28 -6.14
N ASP A 37 4.40 8.51 -6.38
CA ASP A 37 3.08 8.77 -5.79
C ASP A 37 3.02 8.28 -4.36
N TYR A 38 3.60 7.11 -4.09
CA TYR A 38 3.66 6.53 -2.75
C TYR A 38 4.44 7.40 -1.76
N TYR A 39 5.53 8.03 -2.21
CA TYR A 39 6.36 8.91 -1.39
C TYR A 39 5.63 10.20 -0.97
N GLN A 40 4.55 10.57 -1.66
CA GLN A 40 3.72 11.72 -1.29
C GLN A 40 2.72 11.41 -0.16
N ILE A 41 2.54 10.14 0.21
CA ILE A 41 1.65 9.75 1.31
C ILE A 41 2.23 10.29 2.63
N GLY A 42 1.40 11.04 3.35
CA GLY A 42 1.72 11.62 4.66
C GLY A 42 0.84 11.10 5.79
N LEU A 43 1.12 11.61 7.00
CA LEU A 43 0.30 11.33 8.17
C LEU A 43 -1.14 11.84 7.98
N ASN A 44 -2.11 11.09 8.50
CA ASN A 44 -3.55 11.31 8.38
C ASN A 44 -4.16 11.10 6.98
N ASP A 45 -3.36 10.79 5.97
CA ASP A 45 -3.90 10.36 4.68
C ASP A 45 -4.64 9.02 4.80
N VAL A 46 -5.56 8.77 3.86
CA VAL A 46 -6.28 7.50 3.78
C VAL A 46 -5.79 6.73 2.57
N VAL A 47 -5.33 5.50 2.79
CA VAL A 47 -4.83 4.59 1.76
C VAL A 47 -5.77 3.40 1.66
N TYR A 48 -6.29 3.17 0.46
CA TYR A 48 -7.08 1.99 0.12
C TYR A 48 -6.17 0.97 -0.55
N VAL A 49 -6.21 -0.27 -0.09
CA VAL A 49 -5.35 -1.35 -0.58
C VAL A 49 -6.18 -2.32 -1.42
N ILE A 50 -5.76 -2.55 -2.67
CA ILE A 50 -6.32 -3.58 -3.54
C ILE A 50 -5.69 -4.93 -3.17
N SER A 51 -6.50 -5.91 -2.76
CA SER A 51 -6.05 -7.26 -2.43
C SER A 51 -5.67 -8.08 -3.67
N LYS A 52 -5.09 -9.27 -3.48
CA LYS A 52 -4.80 -10.21 -4.59
C LYS A 52 -6.06 -10.66 -5.35
N GLU A 53 -7.20 -10.71 -4.68
CA GLU A 53 -8.53 -10.98 -5.25
C GLU A 53 -9.11 -9.78 -5.99
N ARG A 54 -8.34 -8.70 -6.13
CA ARG A 54 -8.78 -7.44 -6.76
C ARG A 54 -9.97 -6.81 -6.06
N ARG A 55 -9.99 -6.89 -4.73
CA ARG A 55 -11.00 -6.24 -3.89
C ARG A 55 -10.39 -5.09 -3.11
N VAL A 56 -11.19 -4.06 -2.85
CA VAL A 56 -10.86 -3.02 -1.87
C VAL A 56 -11.73 -3.27 -0.65
N GLU A 57 -11.14 -3.82 0.40
CA GLU A 57 -11.88 -4.19 1.61
C GLU A 57 -12.01 -3.03 2.59
N HIS A 58 -10.90 -2.34 2.85
CA HIS A 58 -10.82 -1.29 3.85
C HIS A 58 -9.97 -0.10 3.39
N GLY A 59 -10.29 1.08 3.93
CA GLY A 59 -9.37 2.21 3.96
C GLY A 59 -8.54 2.21 5.25
N PHE A 60 -7.27 2.60 5.15
CA PHE A 60 -6.35 2.73 6.27
C PHE A 60 -5.95 4.19 6.44
N ARG A 61 -6.18 4.75 7.62
CA ARG A 61 -5.63 6.07 7.97
C ARG A 61 -4.20 5.91 8.44
N VAL A 62 -3.28 6.61 7.77
CA VAL A 62 -1.85 6.61 8.08
C VAL A 62 -1.62 7.32 9.41
N LEU A 63 -1.04 6.60 10.37
CA LEU A 63 -0.70 7.12 11.71
C LEU A 63 0.81 7.12 11.95
N GLY A 64 1.58 6.36 11.16
CA GLY A 64 3.03 6.30 11.26
C GLY A 64 3.66 5.99 9.91
N ILE A 65 4.87 6.50 9.70
CA ILE A 65 5.70 6.23 8.52
C ILE A 65 7.11 5.98 9.03
N VAL A 66 7.74 4.90 8.57
CA VAL A 66 9.14 4.60 8.85
C VAL A 66 9.87 4.43 7.54
N ASP A 67 10.94 5.21 7.38
CA ASP A 67 11.81 5.21 6.21
C ASP A 67 13.15 4.53 6.53
N GLY A 68 13.76 3.93 5.51
CA GLY A 68 15.10 3.32 5.65
C GLY A 68 15.09 1.95 6.32
N VAL A 69 13.97 1.22 6.23
CA VAL A 69 13.86 -0.14 6.75
C VAL A 69 14.64 -1.10 5.85
N ASP A 70 15.46 -1.95 6.46
CA ASP A 70 16.18 -3.04 5.82
C ASP A 70 15.53 -4.37 6.23
N LEU A 71 15.23 -5.21 5.24
CA LEU A 71 14.68 -6.54 5.46
C LEU A 71 15.75 -7.60 5.21
N GLU A 72 15.67 -8.68 5.96
CA GLU A 72 16.38 -9.91 5.66
C GLU A 72 15.42 -11.05 5.37
N VAL A 73 15.87 -11.98 4.54
CA VAL A 73 15.14 -13.22 4.27
C VAL A 73 15.53 -14.23 5.35
N ASP A 74 14.54 -14.72 6.06
CA ASP A 74 14.60 -15.78 7.05
C ASP A 74 13.97 -17.05 6.47
N ASP A 75 14.70 -18.16 6.55
CA ASP A 75 14.29 -19.43 5.94
C ASP A 75 13.02 -20.03 6.56
N VAL A 76 12.65 -19.61 7.77
CA VAL A 76 11.49 -20.15 8.52
C VAL A 76 10.29 -19.22 8.44
N TRP A 77 10.52 -17.91 8.54
CA TRP A 77 9.45 -16.91 8.69
C TRP A 77 9.23 -16.02 7.45
N GLY A 78 10.04 -16.19 6.40
CA GLY A 78 10.00 -15.32 5.24
C GLY A 78 10.76 -14.03 5.49
N GLU A 79 10.21 -12.87 5.16
CA GLU A 79 10.89 -11.58 5.40
C GLU A 79 10.71 -11.09 6.82
N LYS A 80 11.77 -10.52 7.40
CA LYS A 80 11.73 -9.85 8.70
C LYS A 80 12.61 -8.60 8.73
N VAL A 81 12.30 -7.69 9.64
CA VAL A 81 13.08 -6.46 9.83
C VAL A 81 14.45 -6.79 10.39
N ARG A 82 15.49 -6.44 9.64
CA ARG A 82 16.89 -6.50 10.07
C ARG A 82 17.32 -5.21 10.77
N SER A 83 16.90 -4.07 10.22
CA SER A 83 17.25 -2.74 10.74
C SER A 83 16.17 -1.72 10.37
N VAL A 84 15.96 -0.73 11.23
CA VAL A 84 15.09 0.44 10.96
C VAL A 84 15.86 1.64 10.39
N THR A 85 17.15 1.46 10.11
CA THR A 85 18.01 2.48 9.49
C THR A 85 18.94 1.86 8.45
N GLY A 86 19.24 2.59 7.38
CA GLY A 86 20.22 2.19 6.35
C GLY A 86 19.69 1.27 5.26
N GLY A 87 18.42 0.85 5.34
CA GLY A 87 17.72 0.16 4.26
C GLY A 87 17.10 1.12 3.25
N ASN A 88 16.23 0.59 2.38
CA ASN A 88 15.61 1.35 1.31
C ASN A 88 14.09 1.19 1.26
N LEU A 89 13.44 0.69 2.31
CA LEU A 89 12.00 0.55 2.35
C LEU A 89 11.37 1.68 3.16
N ARG A 90 10.23 2.17 2.66
CA ARG A 90 9.28 2.99 3.41
C ARG A 90 8.10 2.13 3.78
N VAL A 91 7.71 2.12 5.05
CA VAL A 91 6.60 1.35 5.61
C VAL A 91 5.54 2.30 6.17
N LEU A 92 4.27 2.03 5.86
CA LEU A 92 3.12 2.73 6.40
C LEU A 92 2.47 1.93 7.53
N PHE A 93 2.19 2.64 8.62
CA PHE A 93 1.47 2.14 9.78
C PHE A 93 0.17 2.92 9.94
N GLY A 94 -0.91 2.25 10.30
CA GLY A 94 -2.22 2.88 10.34
C GLY A 94 -3.31 2.02 10.95
N GLN A 95 -4.53 2.54 10.91
CA GLN A 95 -5.72 1.85 11.39
C GLN A 95 -6.81 1.85 10.32
N ARG A 96 -7.66 0.82 10.34
CA ARG A 96 -8.84 0.74 9.47
C ARG A 96 -9.81 1.87 9.81
N VAL A 97 -10.37 2.53 8.80
CA VAL A 97 -11.34 3.63 8.99
C VAL A 97 -12.64 3.44 8.23
N ASP A 98 -12.59 2.83 7.05
CA ASP A 98 -13.78 2.55 6.23
C ASP A 98 -13.83 1.04 5.92
N TYR A 99 -15.03 0.45 5.95
CA TYR A 99 -15.29 -0.81 5.26
C TYR A 99 -15.91 -0.49 3.90
N ILE A 100 -15.29 -1.01 2.85
CA ILE A 100 -15.69 -0.78 1.46
C ILE A 100 -16.27 -2.07 0.88
N GLY A 101 -15.48 -3.14 0.86
CA GLY A 101 -15.94 -4.48 0.49
C GLY A 101 -16.41 -4.64 -0.96
N ILE A 102 -15.78 -3.98 -1.95
CA ILE A 102 -16.18 -4.06 -3.37
C ILE A 102 -15.04 -4.45 -4.31
N ASP A 103 -15.38 -4.82 -5.55
CA ASP A 103 -14.39 -5.03 -6.62
C ASP A 103 -13.64 -3.73 -6.92
N TYR A 104 -12.34 -3.83 -7.18
CA TYR A 104 -11.50 -2.66 -7.41
C TYR A 104 -11.97 -1.82 -8.62
N SER A 105 -12.54 -2.46 -9.65
CA SER A 105 -13.02 -1.79 -10.86
C SER A 105 -14.18 -0.85 -10.52
N ASP A 106 -15.11 -1.34 -9.71
CA ASP A 106 -16.25 -0.56 -9.25
C ASP A 106 -15.80 0.52 -8.27
N PHE A 107 -14.84 0.22 -7.40
CA PHE A 107 -14.23 1.23 -6.53
C PHE A 107 -13.62 2.39 -7.30
N VAL A 108 -12.83 2.08 -8.35
CA VAL A 108 -12.19 3.09 -9.22
C VAL A 108 -13.25 3.95 -9.92
N ARG A 109 -14.30 3.35 -10.47
CA ARG A 109 -15.40 4.08 -11.14
C ARG A 109 -16.17 4.96 -10.15
N ASN A 110 -16.56 4.42 -9.00
CA ASN A 110 -17.37 5.11 -8.00
C ASN A 110 -16.65 6.32 -7.38
N ASN A 111 -15.32 6.29 -7.35
CA ASN A 111 -14.50 7.38 -6.82
C ASN A 111 -13.90 8.28 -7.91
N GLY A 112 -14.28 8.10 -9.18
CA GLY A 112 -13.80 8.93 -10.29
C GLY A 112 -12.28 8.90 -10.47
N ILE A 113 -11.62 7.79 -10.11
CA ILE A 113 -10.16 7.69 -10.15
C ILE A 113 -9.72 7.54 -11.61
N VAL A 114 -8.99 8.53 -12.12
CA VAL A 114 -8.43 8.53 -13.47
C VAL A 114 -6.92 8.33 -13.40
N SER A 115 -6.45 7.19 -13.88
CA SER A 115 -5.02 6.89 -13.96
C SER A 115 -4.74 5.90 -15.09
N PRO A 116 -3.71 6.12 -15.92
CA PRO A 116 -3.33 5.14 -16.95
C PRO A 116 -2.90 3.79 -16.36
N LYS A 117 -2.55 3.76 -15.07
CA LYS A 117 -2.11 2.57 -14.33
C LYS A 117 -3.24 1.59 -14.03
N LEU A 118 -4.48 2.05 -14.04
CA LEU A 118 -5.66 1.30 -13.65
C LEU A 118 -6.68 1.31 -14.79
N ASN A 119 -7.12 0.13 -15.23
CA ASN A 119 -8.16 0.01 -16.24
C ASN A 119 -9.42 -0.62 -15.62
N PRO A 120 -10.35 0.21 -15.11
CA PRO A 120 -11.57 -0.30 -14.48
C PRO A 120 -12.51 -0.99 -15.46
N VAL A 121 -12.37 -0.82 -16.78
CA VAL A 121 -13.22 -1.52 -17.76
C VAL A 121 -12.79 -2.97 -17.91
N THR A 122 -11.49 -3.22 -17.99
CA THR A 122 -10.95 -4.56 -18.31
C THR A 122 -10.48 -5.35 -17.10
N GLY A 123 -10.45 -4.76 -15.91
CA GLY A 123 -9.88 -5.44 -14.75
C GLY A 123 -8.35 -5.34 -14.66
N LYS A 124 -7.68 -4.74 -15.66
CA LYS A 124 -6.21 -4.76 -15.78
C LYS A 124 -5.56 -3.59 -15.05
N MET A 125 -4.38 -3.85 -14.51
CA MET A 125 -3.47 -2.84 -13.94
C MET A 125 -2.13 -2.93 -14.65
N TYR A 126 -1.32 -1.86 -14.57
CA TYR A 126 0.07 -1.95 -15.03
C TYR A 126 0.83 -3.04 -14.25
N PRO A 127 1.77 -3.73 -14.89
CA PRO A 127 2.58 -4.74 -14.22
C PRO A 127 3.38 -4.10 -13.08
N GLY A 128 3.42 -4.79 -11.94
CA GLY A 128 4.09 -4.32 -10.73
C GLY A 128 3.19 -3.48 -9.82
N PHE A 129 3.83 -2.66 -8.98
CA PHE A 129 3.13 -1.85 -7.99
C PHE A 129 2.46 -0.63 -8.64
N ASN A 130 1.24 -0.33 -8.19
CA ASN A 130 0.49 0.85 -8.60
C ASN A 130 0.11 1.66 -7.36
N CYS A 131 0.50 2.94 -7.33
CA CYS A 131 -0.03 3.94 -6.42
C CYS A 131 -0.69 5.06 -7.25
N VAL A 132 -1.87 5.48 -6.82
CA VAL A 132 -2.67 6.52 -7.46
C VAL A 132 -3.22 7.46 -6.40
N LYS A 133 -2.90 8.75 -6.49
CA LYS A 133 -3.55 9.82 -5.71
C LYS A 133 -4.96 10.06 -6.26
N PHE A 134 -5.94 10.25 -5.39
CA PHE A 134 -7.29 10.61 -5.81
C PHE A 134 -7.32 12.04 -6.36
N PRO A 135 -8.23 12.34 -7.32
CA PRO A 135 -8.46 13.71 -7.75
C PRO A 135 -8.85 14.59 -6.54
N GLU A 136 -8.38 15.83 -6.55
CA GLU A 136 -8.81 16.84 -5.58
C GLU A 136 -10.28 17.19 -5.88
N VAL A 137 -11.13 17.10 -4.85
CA VAL A 137 -12.57 17.42 -4.94
C VAL A 137 -12.76 18.91 -4.73
#